data_AF-A0A920EP27-F1
#
_entry.id   AF-A0A920EP27-F1
#
_cell.length_a   1.000
_cell.length_b   1.000
_cell.length_c   1.000
_cell.angle_alpha   90.00
_cell.angle_beta   90.00
_cell.angle_gamma   90.00
#
_symmetry.space_group_name_H-M   'P 1'
#
loop_
_entity.id
_entity.type
_entity.pdbx_description
1 polymer ?
#
loop_
_entity_poly.entity_id
_entity_poly.type
_entity_poly.pdbx_seq_one_letter_code
_entity_poly.pdbx_strand_id
1 'polypeptide(L)'
;MRVLLQRVSSAKVYVDGKLKGSCAKGLLIFVCAMKGDDENVVNALTQKISKLRIFESSEGKMDLTLHDIGGEALVISQFTLAADIKKETDLVFQVLQTHKTQTTSMNFSLRTSNE
;
A
#
# COMPACT_ATOMS: atom_id res chain seq x y z
N MET A 1 1.75 -11.28 5.66
CA MET A 1 1.23 -9.98 5.23
C MET A 1 0.86 -10.09 3.78
N ARG A 2 -0.29 -9.54 3.38
CA ARG A 2 -0.68 -9.43 1.98
C ARG A 2 -0.72 -7.97 1.57
N VAL A 3 -0.23 -7.70 0.37
CA VAL A 3 -0.22 -6.35 -0.21
C VAL A 3 -0.72 -6.43 -1.63
N LEU A 4 -1.63 -5.54 -1.99
CA LEU A 4 -2.06 -5.31 -3.37
C LEU A 4 -1.61 -3.91 -3.79
N LEU A 5 -0.82 -3.85 -4.86
CA LEU A 5 -0.30 -2.63 -5.43
C LEU A 5 -1.06 -2.28 -6.69
N GLN A 6 -1.48 -1.03 -6.81
CA GLN A 6 -2.08 -0.50 -8.03
C GLN A 6 -1.33 0.76 -8.45
N ARG A 7 -0.85 0.76 -9.70
CA ARG A 7 -0.35 1.98 -10.33
C ARG A 7 -1.53 2.88 -10.66
N VAL A 8 -1.50 4.11 -10.15
CA VAL A 8 -2.60 5.06 -10.29
C VAL A 8 -2.09 6.39 -10.85
N SER A 9 -2.93 7.05 -11.65
CA SER A 9 -2.72 8.45 -12.03
C SER A 9 -3.09 9.40 -10.89
N SER A 10 -4.06 9.00 -10.06
CA SER A 10 -4.40 9.62 -8.78
C SER A 10 -5.28 8.67 -7.96
N ALA A 11 -5.31 8.83 -6.64
CA ALA A 11 -6.28 8.19 -5.77
C ALA A 11 -6.68 9.12 -4.61
N LYS A 12 -7.89 8.96 -4.09
CA LYS A 12 -8.41 9.71 -2.95
C LYS A 12 -9.25 8.80 -2.07
N VAL A 13 -9.15 8.99 -0.76
CA VAL A 13 -10.01 8.32 0.22
C VAL A 13 -10.82 9.34 0.99
N TYR A 14 -12.13 9.10 1.04
CA TYR A 14 -13.08 9.91 1.79
C TYR A 14 -13.70 9.06 2.89
N VAL A 15 -13.89 9.66 4.06
CA VAL A 15 -14.65 9.07 5.18
C VAL A 15 -15.68 10.10 5.59
N ASP A 16 -16.96 9.71 5.57
CA ASP A 16 -18.10 10.58 5.84
C ASP A 16 -18.07 11.87 4.98
N GLY A 17 -17.74 11.71 3.70
CA GLY A 17 -17.63 12.82 2.74
C GLY A 17 -16.38 13.71 2.92
N LYS A 18 -15.53 13.46 3.91
CA LYS A 18 -14.32 14.26 4.18
C LYS A 18 -13.08 13.56 3.62
N LEU A 19 -12.26 14.31 2.89
CA LEU A 19 -10.98 13.81 2.38
C LEU A 19 -10.07 13.44 3.56
N LYS A 20 -9.61 12.19 3.60
CA LYS A 20 -8.65 11.69 4.62
C LYS A 20 -7.24 11.53 4.07
N GLY A 21 -7.13 11.30 2.77
CA GLY A 21 -5.85 11.15 2.09
C GLY A 21 -6.02 11.12 0.59
N SER A 22 -4.96 11.47 -0.12
CA SER A 22 -4.89 11.43 -1.56
C SER A 22 -3.46 11.16 -1.99
N CYS A 23 -3.30 10.58 -3.17
CA CYS A 23 -2.03 10.60 -3.90
C CYS A 23 -2.27 11.09 -5.32
N ALA A 24 -1.29 11.82 -5.85
CA ALA A 24 -1.16 12.11 -7.26
C ALA A 24 -0.66 10.85 -8.01
N LYS A 25 0.10 11.03 -9.11
CA LYS A 25 0.67 9.90 -9.86
C LYS A 25 1.55 9.06 -8.93
N GLY A 26 1.31 7.76 -8.88
CA GLY A 26 2.08 6.86 -8.03
C GLY A 26 1.36 5.56 -7.72
N LEU A 27 1.26 5.18 -6.44
CA LEU A 27 0.70 3.92 -5.99
C LEU A 27 -0.49 4.09 -5.04
N LEU A 28 -1.50 3.25 -5.25
CA LEU A 28 -2.48 2.89 -4.23
C LEU A 28 -2.11 1.51 -3.70
N ILE A 29 -1.92 1.42 -2.38
CA ILE A 29 -1.41 0.23 -1.71
C ILE A 29 -2.44 -0.23 -0.70
N PHE A 30 -3.02 -1.41 -0.92
CA PHE A 30 -3.86 -2.07 0.06
C PHE A 30 -3.04 -3.06 0.88
N VAL A 31 -3.07 -2.95 2.21
CA VAL A 31 -2.27 -3.78 3.11
C VAL A 31 -3.16 -4.54 4.07
N CYS A 32 -2.87 -5.82 4.27
CA CYS A 32 -3.47 -6.64 5.30
C CYS A 32 -2.39 -7.35 6.12
N ALA A 33 -2.32 -7.01 7.41
CA ALA A 33 -1.59 -7.80 8.37
C ALA A 33 -2.32 -9.13 8.62
N MET A 34 -1.54 -10.19 8.82
CA MET A 34 -2.00 -11.55 9.08
C MET A 34 -1.36 -12.06 10.37
N LYS A 35 -1.92 -13.13 10.93
CA LYS A 35 -1.36 -13.78 12.12
C LYS A 35 0.08 -14.23 11.85
N GLY A 36 1.02 -13.79 12.69
CA GLY A 36 2.45 -14.11 12.57
C GLY A 36 3.26 -13.09 11.79
N ASP A 37 2.67 -12.00 11.31
CA ASP A 37 3.44 -10.89 10.74
C ASP A 37 4.15 -10.09 11.84
N ASP A 38 5.41 -9.77 11.58
CA ASP A 38 6.27 -8.97 12.43
C ASP A 38 6.85 -7.75 11.67
N GLU A 39 7.64 -6.94 12.37
CA GLU A 39 8.29 -5.76 11.79
C GLU A 39 9.28 -6.14 10.67
N ASN A 40 9.89 -7.32 10.72
CA ASN A 40 10.82 -7.78 9.68
C ASN A 40 10.10 -7.98 8.35
N VAL A 41 8.89 -8.56 8.38
CA VAL A 41 8.04 -8.71 7.19
C VAL A 41 7.66 -7.34 6.61
N VAL A 42 7.31 -6.38 7.46
CA VAL A 42 6.99 -5.00 7.04
C VAL A 42 8.19 -4.34 6.36
N ASN A 43 9.36 -4.42 6.99
CA ASN A 43 10.59 -3.82 6.47
C ASN A 43 11.00 -4.44 5.13
N ALA A 44 10.95 -5.76 5.03
CA ALA A 44 11.27 -6.47 3.79
C ALA A 44 10.31 -6.11 2.65
N LEU A 45 9.00 -6.01 2.93
CA LEU A 45 8.01 -5.61 1.93
C LEU A 45 8.18 -4.15 1.52
N THR A 46 8.42 -3.25 2.46
CA THR A 46 8.65 -1.83 2.18
C THR A 46 9.88 -1.64 1.28
N GLN A 47 10.98 -2.36 1.55
CA GLN A 47 12.17 -2.34 0.70
C GLN A 47 11.92 -2.93 -0.70
N LYS A 48 11.07 -3.96 -0.82
CA LYS A 48 10.69 -4.53 -2.12
C LYS A 48 9.85 -3.54 -2.93
N ILE A 49 8.88 -2.89 -2.29
CA ILE A 49 7.98 -1.92 -2.94
C ILE A 49 8.76 -0.68 -3.39
N SER A 50 9.67 -0.17 -2.56
CA SER A 50 10.45 1.03 -2.92
C SER A 50 11.38 0.82 -4.12
N LYS A 51 11.84 -0.42 -4.34
CA LYS A 51 12.70 -0.81 -5.46
C LYS A 51 11.93 -1.33 -6.68
N LEU A 52 10.59 -1.38 -6.62
CA LEU A 52 9.78 -1.97 -7.66
C LEU A 52 9.73 -1.07 -8.90
N ARG A 53 10.24 -1.59 -10.02
CA ARG A 53 10.30 -0.89 -11.31
C ARG A 53 9.03 -1.14 -12.12
N ILE A 54 7.98 -0.40 -11.82
CA ILE A 54 6.64 -0.55 -12.42
C ILE A 54 6.12 0.75 -13.02
N PHE A 55 6.97 1.75 -13.19
CA PHE A 55 6.64 2.99 -13.88
C PHE A 55 7.36 3.08 -15.22
N GLU A 56 6.72 3.77 -16.14
CA GLU A 56 7.18 3.90 -17.52
C GLU A 56 8.19 5.05 -17.63
N SER A 57 9.33 4.81 -18.27
CA SER A 57 10.31 5.83 -18.66
C SER A 57 9.92 6.56 -19.94
N SER A 58 10.69 7.59 -20.29
CA SER A 58 10.54 8.34 -21.54
C SER A 58 10.71 7.47 -22.80
N GLU A 59 11.32 6.30 -22.68
CA GLU A 59 11.48 5.32 -23.77
C GLU A 59 10.32 4.32 -23.87
N GLY A 60 9.29 4.44 -23.02
CA GLY A 60 8.15 3.51 -22.99
C GLY A 60 8.44 2.19 -22.26
N LYS A 61 9.58 2.09 -21.55
CA LYS A 61 9.97 0.89 -20.80
C LYS A 61 9.50 0.97 -19.35
N MET A 62 9.08 -0.16 -18.78
CA MET A 62 8.65 -0.26 -17.38
C MET A 62 9.85 -0.49 -16.46
N ASP A 63 10.68 0.53 -16.29
CA ASP A 63 11.97 0.44 -15.61
C ASP A 63 12.18 1.49 -14.52
N LEU A 64 11.22 2.38 -14.28
CA LEU A 64 11.29 3.39 -13.22
C LEU A 64 10.62 2.92 -11.93
N THR A 65 11.23 3.29 -10.81
CA THR A 65 10.66 3.11 -9.47
C THR A 65 9.70 4.25 -9.11
N LEU A 66 8.97 4.09 -8.00
CA LEU A 66 8.13 5.17 -7.46
C LEU A 66 8.96 6.43 -7.16
N HIS A 67 10.19 6.24 -6.65
CA HIS A 67 11.09 7.34 -6.33
C HIS A 67 11.56 8.07 -7.59
N ASP A 68 11.90 7.34 -8.65
CA ASP A 68 12.42 7.93 -9.90
C ASP A 68 11.40 8.86 -10.57
N ILE A 69 10.10 8.56 -10.44
CA ILE A 69 9.04 9.41 -10.98
C ILE A 69 8.59 10.52 -10.02
N GLY A 70 9.20 10.64 -8.83
CA GLY A 70 8.75 11.54 -7.77
C GLY A 70 7.30 11.28 -7.34
N GLY A 71 6.85 10.02 -7.42
CA GLY A 71 5.46 9.65 -7.24
C GLY A 71 5.06 9.49 -5.77
N GLU A 72 3.76 9.53 -5.53
CA GLU A 72 3.19 9.44 -4.18
C GLU A 72 2.57 8.06 -3.91
N ALA A 73 2.52 7.64 -2.65
CA ALA A 73 1.84 6.41 -2.26
C ALA A 73 0.70 6.70 -1.28
N LEU A 74 -0.49 6.18 -1.57
CA LEU A 74 -1.62 6.14 -0.64
C LEU A 74 -1.76 4.72 -0.10
N VAL A 75 -1.59 4.55 1.22
CA VAL A 75 -1.66 3.24 1.89
C VAL A 75 -2.98 3.12 2.65
N ILE A 76 -3.74 2.06 2.36
CA ILE A 76 -5.04 1.78 2.95
C ILE A 76 -5.04 0.39 3.57
N SER A 77 -5.47 0.29 4.83
CA SER A 77 -5.67 -1.03 5.47
C SER A 77 -6.88 -1.72 4.86
N GLN A 78 -6.71 -2.96 4.40
CA GLN A 78 -7.74 -3.74 3.69
C GLN A 78 -7.79 -5.19 4.18
N PHE A 79 -8.58 -5.45 5.22
CA PHE A 79 -8.71 -6.78 5.84
C PHE A 79 -9.22 -7.86 4.89
N THR A 80 -9.99 -7.50 3.85
CA THR A 80 -10.55 -8.47 2.90
C THR A 80 -9.48 -9.21 2.08
N LEU A 81 -8.24 -8.70 2.02
CA LEU A 81 -7.14 -9.42 1.39
C LEU A 81 -6.81 -10.73 2.12
N ALA A 82 -7.20 -10.90 3.39
CA ALA A 82 -7.04 -12.15 4.12
C ALA A 82 -8.11 -13.21 3.79
N ALA A 83 -9.15 -12.87 3.02
CA ALA A 83 -10.21 -13.82 2.69
C ALA A 83 -9.66 -15.02 1.89
N ASP A 84 -10.15 -16.22 2.22
CA ASP A 84 -9.95 -17.44 1.45
C ASP A 84 -11.26 -17.79 0.75
N ILE A 85 -11.27 -17.61 -0.58
CA ILE A 85 -12.46 -17.79 -1.42
C ILE A 85 -12.52 -19.18 -2.07
N LYS A 86 -11.64 -20.12 -1.68
CA LYS A 86 -11.62 -21.49 -2.23
C LYS A 86 -12.68 -22.41 -1.62
N LYS A 87 -13.32 -22.03 -0.50
CA LYS A 87 -14.47 -22.71 0.08
C LYS A 87 -15.73 -21.90 -0.21
N GLU A 88 -16.79 -22.58 -0.65
CA GLU A 88 -18.07 -21.96 -0.99
C GLU A 88 -18.60 -21.04 0.11
N THR A 89 -19.10 -19.89 -0.35
CA THR A 89 -20.04 -18.93 0.24
C THR A 89 -20.29 -19.02 1.74
N ASP A 90 -19.33 -18.58 2.54
CA ASP A 90 -19.59 -17.93 3.82
C ASP A 90 -18.38 -17.07 4.17
N LEU A 91 -18.43 -15.79 3.76
CA LEU A 91 -17.50 -14.76 4.24
C LEU A 91 -17.83 -14.47 5.71
N VAL A 92 -17.54 -15.42 6.60
CA VAL A 92 -17.49 -15.16 8.04
C VAL A 92 -16.22 -14.37 8.26
N PHE A 93 -16.35 -13.06 8.15
CA PHE A 93 -15.33 -12.14 8.61
C PHE A 93 -15.21 -12.32 10.11
N GLN A 94 -14.25 -13.15 10.54
CA GLN A 94 -13.74 -13.07 11.89
C GLN A 94 -13.03 -11.73 11.98
N VAL A 95 -13.82 -10.72 12.34
CA VAL A 95 -13.34 -9.36 12.54
C VAL A 95 -12.30 -9.46 13.65
N LEU A 96 -11.04 -9.47 13.26
CA LEU A 96 -9.95 -9.09 14.14
C LEU A 96 -10.12 -7.58 14.39
N GLN A 97 -11.13 -7.21 15.21
CA GLN A 97 -11.10 -5.96 15.95
C GLN A 97 -9.81 -6.06 16.79
N THR A 98 -8.94 -5.06 16.85
CA THR A 98 -9.21 -3.88 17.67
C THR A 98 -8.24 -2.75 17.32
N HIS A 99 -8.79 -1.53 17.27
CA HIS A 99 -8.16 -0.19 17.37
C HIS A 99 -7.61 0.51 16.11
N LYS A 100 -8.31 1.62 15.81
CA LYS A 100 -7.97 2.76 14.96
C LYS A 100 -7.74 2.45 13.49
N THR A 101 -8.69 2.89 12.67
CA THR A 101 -8.42 3.34 11.29
C THR A 101 -7.39 4.46 11.34
N GLN A 102 -6.13 4.12 11.53
CA GLN A 102 -5.02 5.04 11.39
C GLN A 102 -4.79 5.14 9.89
N THR A 103 -5.40 6.15 9.27
CA THR A 103 -4.89 6.70 8.01
C THR A 103 -3.52 7.26 8.33
N THR A 104 -2.51 6.40 8.37
CA THR A 104 -1.13 6.83 8.40
C THR A 104 -0.82 7.27 6.99
N SER A 105 -0.93 8.56 6.73
CA SER A 105 -0.16 9.22 5.68
C SER A 105 1.31 9.01 6.04
N MET A 106 1.87 7.85 5.68
CA MET A 106 3.32 7.70 5.70
C MET A 106 3.82 8.59 4.57
N ASN A 107 4.16 9.83 4.93
CA ASN A 107 5.08 10.61 4.12
C ASN A 107 6.33 9.76 4.01
N PHE A 108 6.55 9.17 2.84
CA PHE A 108 7.76 8.44 2.51
C PHE A 108 8.89 9.47 2.33
N SER A 109 9.26 10.14 3.41
CA SER A 109 10.50 10.88 3.49
C SER A 109 11.59 9.83 3.71
N LEU A 110 12.14 9.31 2.61
CA LEU A 110 13.44 8.66 2.68
C LEU A 110 14.40 9.70 3.26
N ARG A 111 14.68 9.63 4.56
CA ARG A 111 15.89 10.23 5.12
C ARG A 111 17.04 9.46 4.47
N THR A 112 17.61 10.04 3.42
CA THR A 112 18.98 9.73 3.02
C THR A 112 19.86 10.20 4.18
N SER A 113 20.19 9.29 5.10
CA SER A 113 21.36 9.47 5.94
C SER A 113 22.58 9.30 5.02
N ASN A 114 23.02 10.43 4.46
CA ASN A 114 24.43 10.61 4.15
C ASN A 114 25.15 10.71 5.50
N GLU A 115 25.84 9.64 5.87
CA GLU A 115 27.17 9.72 6.49
C GLU A 115 28.15 9.07 5.51
#